data_AF-A0ABD4Q5N9-F1
#
_entry.id   AF-A0ABD4Q5N9-F1
#
_cell.length_a   1.000
_cell.length_b   1.000
_cell.length_c   1.000
_cell.angle_alpha   90.00
_cell.angle_beta   90.00
_cell.angle_gamma   90.00
#
_symmetry.space_group_name_H-M   'P 1'
#
loop_
_entity.id
_entity.type
_entity.pdbx_description
1 polymer ?
#
loop_
_entity_poly.entity_id
_entity_poly.type
_entity_poly.pdbx_seq_one_letter_code
_entity_poly.pdbx_strand_id
1 'polypeptide(L)' 'GTPEGDRFDVLAILIEAYEDEHYPIPALDPISTIAAHMEMAGLSRRALAEVLGSAPRASEVMARKRALTMDMVLKLNREW' A
#
# COMPACT_ATOMS: atom_id res chain seq x y z
N GLY A 1 14.90 27.57 15.76
CA GLY A 1 13.87 27.91 14.77
C GLY A 1 13.94 29.39 14.49
N THR A 2 13.46 29.81 13.31
CA THR A 2 12.98 31.18 13.15
C THR A 2 11.52 31.22 13.60
N PRO A 3 10.96 32.38 13.96
CA PRO A 3 9.54 32.49 14.31
C PRO A 3 8.58 31.92 13.26
N GLU A 4 8.95 32.03 11.98
CA GLU A 4 8.19 31.48 10.86
C GLU A 4 8.25 29.94 10.82
N GLY A 5 9.41 29.36 11.13
CA GLY A 5 9.59 27.92 11.26
C GLY A 5 8.81 27.35 12.43
N ASP A 6 8.90 27.98 13.60
CA ASP A 6 8.16 27.55 14.79
C ASP A 6 6.64 27.62 14.55
N ARG A 7 6.16 28.64 13.82
CA ARG A 7 4.75 28.74 13.40
C ARG A 7 4.37 27.65 12.39
N PHE A 8 5.25 27.31 11.46
CA PHE A 8 5.01 26.24 10.50
C PHE A 8 4.85 24.89 11.20
N ASP A 9 5.73 24.57 12.15
CA ASP A 9 5.70 23.31 12.88
C ASP A 9 4.38 23.16 13.66
N VAL A 10 3.93 24.21 14.34
CA VAL A 10 2.63 24.21 15.03
C VAL A 10 1.48 23.99 14.06
N LEU A 11 1.50 24.64 12.88
CA LEU A 11 0.45 24.45 11.87
C LEU A 11 0.45 23.03 11.29
N ALA A 12 1.63 22.46 11.04
CA ALA A 12 1.74 21.08 10.54
C ALA A 12 1.13 20.08 11.54
N ILE A 13 1.42 20.23 12.84
CA ILE A 13 0.85 19.38 13.90
C ILE A 13 -0.68 19.53 13.96
N LEU A 14 -1.20 20.75 13.82
CA LEU A 14 -2.65 20.98 13.84
C LEU A 14 -3.35 20.37 12.62
N ILE A 15 -2.70 20.42 11.44
CA ILE A 15 -3.21 19.78 10.23
C ILE A 15 -3.23 18.26 10.42
N GLU A 16 -2.13 17.67 10.86
CA GLU A 16 -2.02 16.22 11.11
C GLU A 16 -3.11 15.75 12.09
N ALA A 17 -3.28 16.42 13.23
CA ALA A 17 -4.30 16.07 14.22
C ALA A 17 -5.74 16.18 13.66
N TYR A 18 -6.00 17.19 12.82
CA TYR A 18 -7.30 17.35 12.19
C TYR A 18 -7.56 16.28 11.13
N GLU A 19 -6.55 15.94 10.32
CA GLU A 19 -6.61 14.89 9.30
C GLU A 19 -6.79 13.51 9.93
N ASP A 20 -6.10 13.21 11.02
CA ASP A 20 -6.27 11.94 11.74
C ASP A 20 -7.70 11.75 12.26
N GLU A 21 -8.34 12.83 12.75
CA GLU A 21 -9.71 12.78 13.26
C GLU A 21 -10.76 12.73 12.15
N HIS A 22 -10.58 13.50 11.07
CA HIS A 22 -11.62 13.72 10.06
C HIS A 22 -11.41 12.95 8.75
N TYR A 23 -10.17 12.58 8.43
CA TYR A 23 -9.75 11.92 7.20
C TYR A 23 -8.81 10.73 7.50
N PRO A 24 -9.22 9.77 8.36
CA PRO A 24 -8.39 8.63 8.68
C PRO A 24 -8.04 7.87 7.40
N ILE A 25 -6.75 7.60 7.18
CA ILE A 25 -6.30 6.81 6.05
C ILE A 25 -6.81 5.37 6.26
N PRO A 26 -7.81 4.90 5.49
CA PRO A 26 -8.29 3.55 5.66
C PRO A 26 -7.16 2.60 5.27
N ALA A 27 -6.98 1.53 6.04
CA ALA A 27 -6.11 0.45 5.61
C ALA A 27 -6.60 -0.01 4.22
N LEU A 28 -5.77 0.19 3.19
CA LEU A 28 -6.05 -0.31 1.86
C LEU A 28 -6.28 -1.81 1.98
N ASP A 29 -7.33 -2.33 1.35
CA ASP A 29 -7.46 -3.77 1.30
C ASP A 29 -6.22 -4.36 0.62
N PRO A 30 -5.72 -5.54 1.07
CA PRO A 30 -4.45 -6.05 0.58
C PRO A 30 -4.37 -6.16 -0.96
N ILE A 31 -5.50 -6.42 -1.63
CA ILE A 31 -5.54 -6.48 -3.10
C ILE A 31 -5.40 -5.10 -3.73
N SER A 32 -6.07 -4.08 -3.19
CA SER A 32 -5.89 -2.70 -3.66
C SER A 32 -4.48 -2.19 -3.37
N THR A 33 -3.85 -2.61 -2.27
CA THR A 33 -2.44 -2.28 -1.97
C THR A 33 -1.51 -2.82 -3.05
N ILE A 34 -1.67 -4.10 -3.41
CA ILE A 34 -0.91 -4.75 -4.49
C ILE A 34 -1.17 -4.05 -5.83
N ALA A 35 -2.44 -3.73 -6.14
CA ALA A 35 -2.81 -3.06 -7.38
C ALA A 35 -2.18 -1.66 -7.50
N ALA A 36 -2.25 -0.86 -6.44
CA ALA A 36 -1.68 0.48 -6.40
C ALA A 36 -0.16 0.44 -6.53
N HIS A 37 0.52 -0.47 -5.82
CA HIS A 37 1.96 -0.66 -5.97
C HIS A 37 2.32 -1.03 -7.42
N MET A 38 1.59 -1.96 -8.03
CA MET A 38 1.82 -2.34 -9.42
C MET A 38 1.64 -1.17 -10.39
N GLU A 39 0.63 -0.32 -10.18
CA GLU A 39 0.39 0.87 -11.00
C GLU A 39 1.53 1.89 -10.85
N MET A 40 1.90 2.23 -9.61
CA MET A 40 2.97 3.20 -9.32
C MET A 40 4.34 2.73 -9.83
N ALA A 41 4.62 1.43 -9.75
CA ALA A 41 5.88 0.84 -10.17
C ALA A 41 5.89 0.35 -11.63
N GLY A 42 4.78 0.50 -12.37
CA GLY A 42 4.67 0.03 -13.76
C GLY A 42 4.77 -1.49 -13.92
N LEU A 43 4.40 -2.25 -12.88
CA LEU A 43 4.51 -3.72 -12.87
C LEU A 43 3.32 -4.37 -13.56
N SER A 44 3.64 -5.38 -14.38
CA SER A 44 2.61 -6.19 -15.06
C SER A 44 2.10 -7.33 -14.17
N ARG A 45 0.93 -7.89 -14.51
CA ARG A 45 0.43 -9.12 -13.87
C ARG A 45 1.40 -10.31 -13.98
N ARG A 46 2.30 -10.30 -14.96
CA ARG A 46 3.36 -11.30 -15.08
C ARG A 46 4.36 -11.19 -13.94
N ALA A 47 4.75 -9.98 -13.54
CA ALA A 47 5.64 -9.77 -12.40
C ALA A 47 5.00 -10.30 -11.11
N LEU A 48 3.70 -10.06 -10.90
CA LEU A 48 2.97 -10.65 -9.77
C LEU A 48 2.98 -12.19 -9.81
N ALA A 49 2.84 -12.77 -11.00
CA ALA A 49 2.89 -14.23 -11.18
C ALA A 49 4.27 -14.81 -10.87
N GLU A 50 5.34 -14.08 -11.14
CA GLU A 50 6.72 -14.47 -10.81
C GLU A 50 6.93 -14.46 -9.27
N VAL A 51 6.42 -13.45 -8.56
CA VAL A 51 6.48 -13.38 -7.09
C VAL A 51 5.58 -14.45 -6.42
N LEU A 52 4.34 -14.58 -6.89
CA LEU A 52 3.40 -15.53 -6.30
C LEU A 52 3.63 -16.97 -6.77
N GLY A 53 4.40 -17.17 -7.84
CA GLY A 53 4.84 -18.47 -8.37
C GLY A 53 3.96 -19.09 -9.45
N SER A 54 2.81 -18.51 -9.80
CA SER A 54 2.07 -18.90 -11.01
C SER A 54 1.04 -17.85 -11.45
N ALA A 55 0.75 -17.81 -12.76
CA ALA A 55 -0.25 -16.90 -13.33
C ALA A 55 -1.69 -17.16 -12.84
N PRO A 56 -2.16 -18.42 -12.71
CA PRO A 56 -3.48 -18.69 -12.13
C PRO A 56 -3.59 -18.17 -10.69
N ARG A 57 -2.56 -18.40 -9.87
CA ARG A 57 -2.55 -17.96 -8.47
C ARG A 57 -2.60 -16.44 -8.36
N ALA A 58 -1.80 -15.73 -9.16
CA ALA A 58 -1.85 -14.26 -9.19
C ALA A 58 -3.23 -13.74 -9.62
N SER A 59 -3.82 -14.33 -10.65
CA SER A 59 -5.17 -13.97 -11.11
C SER A 59 -6.24 -14.23 -10.06
N GLU A 60 -6.20 -15.40 -9.40
CA GLU A 60 -7.14 -15.77 -8.34
C GLU A 60 -7.05 -14.86 -7.11
N VAL A 61 -5.83 -14.46 -6.72
CA VAL A 61 -5.59 -13.50 -5.63
C VAL A 61 -6.17 -12.13 -6.00
N MET A 62 -5.83 -11.60 -7.17
CA MET A 62 -6.35 -10.30 -7.64
C MET A 62 -7.87 -10.31 -7.82
N ALA A 63 -8.46 -11.47 -8.16
CA ALA A 63 -9.90 -11.66 -8.28
C ALA A 63 -10.58 -12.01 -6.94
N ARG A 64 -9.86 -12.03 -5.81
CA ARG A 64 -10.35 -12.42 -4.48
C ARG A 64 -10.96 -13.83 -4.41
N LYS A 65 -10.62 -14.70 -5.37
CA LYS A 65 -11.01 -16.12 -5.39
C LYS A 65 -10.12 -16.98 -4.51
N ARG A 66 -8.92 -16.49 -4.20
CA ARG A 66 -7.95 -17.10 -3.29
C ARG A 66 -7.51 -16.08 -2.25
N ALA A 67 -7.54 -16.48 -0.98
CA ALA A 67 -6.99 -15.66 0.10
C ALA A 67 -5.46 -15.54 -0.01
N LEU A 68 -4.93 -14.36 0.30
CA LEU A 68 -3.50 -14.14 0.49
C LEU A 68 -3.02 -14.92 1.72
N THR A 69 -2.03 -15.79 1.53
CA THR A 69 -1.38 -16.49 2.64
C THR A 69 -0.23 -15.65 3.21
N MET A 70 0.16 -15.91 4.45
CA MET A 70 1.29 -15.20 5.06
C MET A 70 2.60 -15.39 4.28
N ASP A 71 2.83 -16.57 3.70
CA ASP A 71 3.98 -16.82 2.82
C ASP A 71 3.97 -15.91 1.58
N MET A 72 2.79 -15.71 0.96
CA MET A 72 2.66 -14.78 -0.17
C MET A 72 2.92 -13.34 0.25
N VAL A 73 2.42 -12.92 1.41
CA VAL A 73 2.65 -11.57 1.96
C VAL A 73 4.15 -11.34 2.21
N LEU A 74 4.84 -12.31 2.80
CA LEU A 74 6.29 -12.21 3.04
C LEU A 74 7.10 -12.19 1.74
N LYS A 75 6.66 -12.92 0.70
CA LYS A 75 7.28 -12.85 -0.63
C LYS A 75 7.08 -11.48 -1.26
N LEU A 76 5.85 -10.96 -1.23
CA LEU A 76 5.56 -9.62 -1.74
C LEU A 76 6.41 -8.58 -1.02
N ASN A 77 6.45 -8.57 0.31
CA ASN A 77 7.26 -7.60 1.07
C ASN A 77 8.77 -7.70 0.84
N ARG A 78 9.27 -8.88 0.42
CA ARG A 78 10.70 -9.05 0.11
C ARG A 78 11.04 -8.53 -1.28
N GLU A 79 10.15 -8.75 -2.24
CA GLU A 79 10.37 -8.42 -3.64
C GLU A 79 9.92 -6.99 -3.97
N TRP A 80 8.88 -6.48 -3.30
CA TRP A 80 8.13 -5.25 -3.57
C TRP A 80 7.96 -4.35 -2.34
#